data_AF-A0A5H2XLY6-F1
#
_entry.id   AF-A0A5H2XLY6-F1
#
_cell.length_a   1.000
_cell.length_b   1.000
_cell.length_c   1.000
_cell.angle_alpha   90.00
_cell.angle_beta   90.00
_cell.angle_gamma   90.00
#
_symmetry.space_group_name_H-M   'P 1'
#
loop_
_entity.id
_entity.type
_entity.pdbx_description
1 polymer ?
#
loop_
_entity_poly.entity_id
_entity_poly.type
_entity_poly.pdbx_seq_one_letter_code
_entity_poly.pdbx_strand_id
1 'polypeptide(L)'
;MATEIKVEIIQRQTVKPSSPTPHHLRNYKLSILDQMALQTYIPILLFYPNAANATRNNVMATSERCQHLMQSFAKTLTHFYPLAGRIKGDAVIECNDDGAEFVESRVKCSLSEIFEHPDAEMLRRFLPVEPESREEAGTGTLLLVQVNLFECGGMAIGLSISHKFGDATTLSTFINCWTAAAHDQSNMLMLPKFGAASLFSPLNFSNSEPLPSVEVDKEKFITRRFVFEASKIAALQSKVTSTVVPKPTRVEAASALIWKCKIEASSRSSSKHVGD
;
A
#
# COMPACT_ATOMS: atom_id res chain seq x y z
N MET A 1 -5.35 -26.98 -16.50
CA MET A 1 -5.23 -25.62 -17.09
C MET A 1 -5.60 -24.66 -15.98
N ALA A 2 -4.73 -23.72 -15.60
CA ALA A 2 -5.07 -22.75 -14.58
C ALA A 2 -6.15 -21.82 -15.15
N THR A 3 -7.31 -21.77 -14.48
CA THR A 3 -8.42 -20.88 -14.87
C THR A 3 -7.93 -19.44 -14.79
N GLU A 4 -8.07 -18.67 -15.87
CA GLU A 4 -7.65 -17.27 -15.86
C GLU A 4 -8.56 -16.47 -14.92
N ILE A 5 -7.98 -15.90 -13.86
CA ILE A 5 -8.71 -15.03 -12.93
C ILE A 5 -8.98 -13.69 -13.60
N LYS A 6 -10.26 -13.44 -13.92
CA LYS A 6 -10.74 -12.21 -14.54
C LYS A 6 -11.30 -11.26 -13.48
N VAL A 7 -10.70 -10.07 -13.40
CA VAL A 7 -11.22 -8.93 -12.63
C VAL A 7 -12.01 -8.03 -13.56
N GLU A 8 -13.28 -7.84 -13.27
CA GLU A 8 -14.21 -7.02 -14.06
C GLU A 8 -14.51 -5.73 -13.28
N ILE A 9 -14.07 -4.59 -13.80
CA ILE A 9 -14.35 -3.29 -13.18
C ILE A 9 -15.83 -2.97 -13.41
N ILE A 10 -16.56 -2.78 -12.30
CA ILE A 10 -17.96 -2.36 -12.30
C ILE A 10 -18.04 -0.84 -12.38
N GLN A 11 -17.25 -0.15 -11.56
CA GLN A 11 -17.31 1.30 -11.44
C GLN A 11 -15.97 1.90 -11.05
N ARG A 12 -15.66 3.08 -11.59
CA ARG A 12 -14.58 3.96 -11.13
C ARG A 12 -15.17 5.29 -10.70
N GLN A 13 -14.77 5.78 -9.54
CA GLN A 13 -15.26 7.04 -8.98
C GLN A 13 -14.12 7.85 -8.37
N THR A 14 -14.21 9.16 -8.51
CA THR A 14 -13.35 10.09 -7.79
C THR A 14 -14.09 10.55 -6.53
N VAL A 15 -13.59 10.16 -5.37
CA VAL A 15 -14.21 10.44 -4.08
C VAL A 15 -13.53 11.63 -3.42
N LYS A 16 -14.34 12.64 -3.09
CA LYS A 16 -13.90 13.85 -2.40
C LYS A 16 -14.07 13.71 -0.88
N PRO A 17 -13.37 14.54 -0.08
CA PRO A 17 -13.66 14.66 1.33
C PRO A 17 -15.14 14.96 1.59
N SER A 18 -15.71 14.36 2.63
CA SER A 18 -17.12 14.58 3.02
C SER A 18 -17.44 16.02 3.44
N SER A 19 -16.41 16.74 3.89
CA SER A 19 -16.44 18.17 4.21
C SER A 19 -15.29 18.86 3.49
N PRO A 20 -15.50 20.06 2.90
CA PRO A 20 -14.47 20.75 2.13
C PRO A 20 -13.22 21.08 2.95
N THR A 21 -12.06 21.02 2.32
CA THR A 21 -10.79 21.42 2.95
C THR A 21 -10.80 22.92 3.25
N PRO A 22 -10.61 23.34 4.53
CA PRO A 22 -10.51 24.74 4.90
C PRO A 22 -9.42 25.49 4.13
N HIS A 23 -9.66 26.76 3.78
CA HIS A 23 -8.71 27.57 2.98
C HIS A 23 -7.31 27.66 3.59
N HIS A 24 -7.17 27.70 4.91
CA HIS A 24 -5.86 27.77 5.58
C HIS A 24 -5.07 26.44 5.49
N LEU A 25 -5.72 25.33 5.12
CA LEU A 25 -5.11 24.01 4.91
C LEU A 25 -4.87 23.71 3.42
N ARG A 26 -5.12 24.68 2.52
CA ARG A 26 -5.07 24.48 1.06
C ARG A 26 -3.71 24.03 0.53
N ASN A 27 -2.63 24.27 1.28
CA ASN A 27 -1.28 23.89 0.89
C ASN A 27 -0.64 23.06 1.99
N TYR A 28 -0.43 21.77 1.72
CA TYR A 28 0.35 20.90 2.59
C TYR A 28 1.80 20.90 2.11
N LYS A 29 2.73 21.24 3.00
CA LYS A 29 4.17 21.24 2.67
C LYS A 29 4.73 19.84 2.91
N LEU A 30 5.39 19.30 1.89
CA LEU A 30 6.21 18.09 2.01
C LEU A 30 7.47 18.42 2.82
N SER A 31 7.93 17.46 3.62
CA SER A 31 9.22 17.53 4.30
C SER A 31 10.36 17.13 3.36
N ILE A 32 11.61 17.37 3.75
CA ILE A 32 12.76 16.85 2.97
C ILE A 32 12.73 15.32 2.80
N LEU A 33 12.20 14.58 3.78
CA LEU A 33 12.07 13.12 3.69
C LEU A 33 11.09 12.72 2.59
N ASP A 34 9.97 13.43 2.50
CA ASP A 34 8.97 13.26 1.45
C ASP A 34 9.52 13.68 0.07
N GLN A 35 10.36 14.71 0.03
CA GLN A 35 11.04 15.14 -1.18
C GLN A 35 12.01 14.08 -1.72
N MET A 36 12.70 13.38 -0.82
CA MET A 36 13.62 12.28 -1.16
C MET A 36 12.92 10.95 -1.45
N ALA A 37 11.63 10.82 -1.11
CA ALA A 37 10.87 9.61 -1.38
C ALA A 37 10.71 9.36 -2.89
N LEU A 38 10.70 8.08 -3.27
CA LEU A 38 10.52 7.65 -4.65
C LEU A 38 9.13 8.03 -5.17
N GLN A 39 9.03 8.40 -6.44
CA GLN A 39 7.74 8.61 -7.12
C GLN A 39 7.15 7.25 -7.53
N THR A 40 6.58 6.53 -6.56
CA THR A 40 5.94 5.22 -6.73
C THR A 40 4.76 5.11 -5.77
N TYR A 41 3.87 4.16 -6.01
CA TYR A 41 2.83 3.82 -5.05
C TYR A 41 3.35 2.75 -4.08
N ILE A 42 2.95 2.85 -2.81
CA ILE A 42 3.06 1.77 -1.83
C ILE A 42 1.78 0.94 -1.92
N PRO A 43 1.81 -0.28 -2.50
CA PRO A 43 0.64 -1.13 -2.59
C PRO A 43 0.43 -1.95 -1.32
N ILE A 44 -0.83 -2.16 -0.93
CA ILE A 44 -1.23 -3.16 0.06
C ILE A 44 -2.49 -3.88 -0.40
N LEU A 45 -2.57 -5.18 -0.14
CA LEU A 45 -3.74 -6.01 -0.39
C LEU A 45 -4.23 -6.60 0.93
N LEU A 46 -5.52 -6.38 1.22
CA LEU A 46 -6.20 -6.91 2.41
C LEU A 46 -7.32 -7.84 1.95
N PHE A 47 -7.29 -9.09 2.41
CA PHE A 47 -8.29 -10.09 2.05
C PHE A 47 -9.21 -10.40 3.24
N TYR A 48 -10.51 -10.41 2.97
CA TYR A 48 -11.56 -10.61 3.96
C TYR A 48 -12.47 -11.77 3.52
N PRO A 49 -12.60 -12.84 4.32
CA PRO A 49 -13.55 -13.89 4.03
C PRO A 49 -14.99 -13.36 4.14
N ASN A 50 -15.95 -14.13 3.60
CA ASN A 50 -17.35 -13.78 3.75
C ASN A 50 -17.79 -13.85 5.23
N ALA A 51 -18.26 -12.73 5.76
CA ALA A 51 -18.74 -12.61 7.14
C ALA A 51 -20.09 -13.32 7.38
N ALA A 52 -20.78 -13.81 6.35
CA ALA A 52 -22.05 -14.54 6.48
C ALA A 52 -21.93 -15.83 7.32
N ASN A 53 -20.72 -16.33 7.56
CA ASN A 53 -20.47 -17.45 8.48
C ASN A 53 -20.40 -17.03 9.97
N ALA A 54 -20.33 -15.73 10.29
CA ALA A 54 -20.11 -15.22 11.64
C ALA A 54 -21.39 -14.72 12.35
N THR A 55 -22.37 -14.14 11.63
CA THR A 55 -23.62 -13.66 12.24
C THR A 55 -24.79 -13.77 11.24
N ARG A 56 -25.74 -14.65 11.53
CA ARG A 56 -26.91 -14.97 10.68
C ARG A 56 -27.92 -13.84 10.47
N ASN A 57 -27.71 -12.64 11.02
CA ASN A 57 -28.80 -11.67 11.21
C ASN A 57 -28.65 -10.32 10.49
N ASN A 58 -27.63 -10.08 9.65
CA ASN A 58 -27.60 -8.89 8.78
C ASN A 58 -26.53 -9.05 7.68
N VAL A 59 -26.82 -9.87 6.67
CA VAL A 59 -25.99 -9.87 5.45
C VAL A 59 -26.40 -8.65 4.64
N MET A 60 -25.68 -7.53 4.82
CA MET A 60 -25.78 -6.41 3.88
C MET A 60 -25.52 -6.93 2.48
N ALA A 61 -26.30 -6.49 1.51
CA ALA A 61 -26.06 -6.82 0.12
C ALA A 61 -24.65 -6.36 -0.28
N THR A 62 -24.01 -7.08 -1.21
CA THR A 62 -22.64 -6.76 -1.67
C THR A 62 -22.49 -5.29 -2.12
N SER A 63 -23.53 -4.73 -2.76
CA SER A 63 -23.59 -3.32 -3.16
C SER A 63 -23.65 -2.36 -1.97
N GLU A 64 -24.40 -2.70 -0.92
CA GLU A 64 -24.50 -1.89 0.30
C GLU A 64 -23.15 -1.83 1.03
N ARG A 65 -22.41 -2.94 1.05
CA ARG A 65 -21.05 -2.99 1.63
C ARG A 65 -20.09 -2.05 0.89
N CYS A 66 -20.12 -2.05 -0.44
CA CYS A 66 -19.26 -1.17 -1.24
C CYS A 66 -19.62 0.31 -1.02
N GLN A 67 -20.92 0.63 -1.03
CA GLN A 67 -21.41 1.98 -0.77
C GLN A 67 -21.00 2.47 0.64
N HIS A 68 -21.10 1.61 1.65
CA HIS A 68 -20.66 1.90 3.01
C HIS A 68 -19.15 2.18 3.12
N LEU A 69 -18.34 1.37 2.42
CA LEU A 69 -16.89 1.61 2.32
C LEU A 69 -16.58 2.95 1.65
N MET A 70 -17.28 3.30 0.57
CA MET A 70 -17.09 4.57 -0.13
C MET A 70 -17.50 5.77 0.74
N GLN A 71 -18.61 5.69 1.48
CA GLN A 71 -19.05 6.75 2.38
C GLN A 71 -18.08 6.98 3.53
N SER A 72 -17.62 5.91 4.18
CA SER A 72 -16.60 5.99 5.23
C SER A 72 -15.25 6.46 4.70
N PHE A 73 -14.91 6.13 3.44
CA PHE A 73 -13.72 6.63 2.76
C PHE A 73 -13.78 8.15 2.59
N ALA A 74 -14.90 8.69 2.12
CA ALA A 74 -15.12 10.14 2.02
C ALA A 74 -15.02 10.86 3.39
N LYS A 75 -15.58 10.27 4.46
CA LYS A 75 -15.42 10.77 5.83
C LYS A 75 -13.95 10.80 6.25
N THR A 76 -13.21 9.73 5.96
CA THR A 76 -11.79 9.61 6.31
C THR A 76 -10.93 10.63 5.57
N LEU A 77 -11.23 10.89 4.29
CA LEU A 77 -10.56 11.92 3.49
C LEU A 77 -10.73 13.33 4.06
N THR A 78 -11.76 13.62 4.85
CA THR A 78 -11.84 14.91 5.58
C THR A 78 -10.71 15.05 6.60
N HIS A 79 -10.31 13.97 7.25
CA HIS A 79 -9.17 13.97 8.18
C HIS A 79 -7.84 13.86 7.45
N PHE A 80 -7.80 13.14 6.33
CA PHE A 80 -6.64 12.98 5.46
C PHE A 80 -6.75 13.84 4.19
N TYR A 81 -7.14 15.10 4.37
CA TYR A 81 -7.44 16.01 3.27
C TYR A 81 -6.34 16.15 2.20
N PRO A 82 -5.02 16.05 2.52
CA PRO A 82 -4.02 16.12 1.45
C PRO A 82 -4.10 14.97 0.46
N LEU A 83 -4.62 13.79 0.86
CA LEU A 83 -4.77 12.64 -0.04
C LEU A 83 -5.82 12.86 -1.15
N ALA A 84 -6.68 13.86 -0.99
CA ALA A 84 -7.62 14.30 -2.02
C ALA A 84 -7.06 15.45 -2.88
N GLY A 85 -5.80 15.86 -2.66
CA GLY A 85 -5.12 16.90 -3.43
C GLY A 85 -4.26 16.37 -4.58
N ARG A 86 -3.41 17.24 -5.11
CA ARG A 86 -2.40 16.91 -6.14
C ARG A 86 -1.03 17.49 -5.77
N ILE A 87 0.04 16.78 -6.13
CA ILE A 87 1.40 17.29 -5.98
C ILE A 87 1.63 18.44 -6.96
N LYS A 88 2.23 19.53 -6.49
CA LYS A 88 2.56 20.73 -7.25
C LYS A 88 4.05 21.01 -7.11
N GLY A 89 4.81 20.75 -8.18
CA GLY A 89 6.28 20.71 -8.12
C GLY A 89 6.75 19.60 -7.18
N ASP A 90 7.85 19.82 -6.46
CA ASP A 90 8.43 18.76 -5.61
C ASP A 90 8.17 18.92 -4.10
N ALA A 91 7.55 20.01 -3.66
CA ALA A 91 7.55 20.41 -2.25
C ALA A 91 6.16 20.63 -1.64
N VAL A 92 5.10 20.66 -2.45
CA VAL A 92 3.76 21.05 -1.97
C VAL A 92 2.72 20.12 -2.55
N ILE A 93 1.73 19.76 -1.74
CA ILE A 93 0.46 19.20 -2.17
C ILE A 93 -0.59 20.30 -2.12
N GLU A 94 -1.16 20.62 -3.27
CA GLU A 94 -2.32 21.49 -3.38
C GLU A 94 -3.56 20.68 -2.97
N CYS A 95 -4.10 20.99 -1.79
CA CYS A 95 -5.23 20.28 -1.18
C CYS A 95 -6.54 20.78 -1.78
N ASN A 96 -6.74 20.48 -3.07
CA ASN A 96 -7.78 21.08 -3.89
C ASN A 96 -9.13 20.38 -3.89
N ASP A 97 -9.24 19.27 -3.15
CA ASP A 97 -10.39 18.36 -3.14
C ASP A 97 -10.71 17.82 -4.54
N ASP A 98 -9.69 17.62 -5.39
CA ASP A 98 -9.83 16.90 -6.66
C ASP A 98 -10.22 15.43 -6.43
N GLY A 99 -9.91 14.89 -5.25
CA GLY A 99 -10.37 13.58 -4.78
C GLY A 99 -9.38 12.44 -5.00
N ALA A 100 -9.68 11.32 -4.36
CA ALA A 100 -8.98 10.04 -4.45
C ALA A 100 -9.76 9.05 -5.33
N GLU A 101 -9.09 8.05 -5.92
CA GLU A 101 -9.76 7.07 -6.78
C GLU A 101 -10.34 5.93 -5.94
N PHE A 102 -11.59 5.56 -6.24
CA PHE A 102 -12.27 4.40 -5.67
C PHE A 102 -12.85 3.54 -6.80
N VAL A 103 -12.39 2.29 -6.89
CA VAL A 103 -12.76 1.34 -7.92
C VAL A 103 -13.54 0.18 -7.30
N GLU A 104 -14.69 -0.14 -7.85
CA GLU A 104 -15.43 -1.36 -7.54
C GLU A 104 -15.21 -2.37 -8.67
N SER A 105 -14.86 -3.61 -8.31
CA SER A 105 -14.68 -4.70 -9.26
C SER A 105 -15.30 -6.01 -8.77
N ARG A 106 -15.58 -6.91 -9.71
CA ARG A 106 -16.03 -8.28 -9.46
C ARG A 106 -14.97 -9.28 -9.93
N VAL A 107 -14.76 -10.33 -9.15
CA VAL A 107 -13.84 -11.40 -9.47
C VAL A 107 -14.63 -12.70 -9.58
N LYS A 108 -14.56 -13.35 -10.76
CA LYS A 108 -15.32 -14.57 -11.09
C LYS A 108 -14.63 -15.83 -10.56
N CYS A 109 -14.34 -15.83 -9.26
CA CYS A 109 -13.85 -16.98 -8.51
C CYS A 109 -14.06 -16.77 -7.01
N SER A 110 -13.76 -17.80 -6.22
CA SER A 110 -13.70 -17.73 -4.77
C SER A 110 -12.33 -17.26 -4.27
N LEU A 111 -12.29 -16.69 -3.05
CA LEU A 111 -11.04 -16.36 -2.37
C LEU A 111 -10.14 -17.60 -2.12
N SER A 112 -10.71 -18.79 -1.92
CA SER A 112 -9.93 -20.02 -1.73
C SER A 112 -9.08 -20.36 -2.95
N GLU A 113 -9.62 -20.19 -4.15
CA GLU A 113 -8.90 -20.43 -5.40
C GLU A 113 -7.68 -19.50 -5.56
N ILE A 114 -7.77 -18.27 -5.05
CA ILE A 114 -6.64 -17.32 -5.01
C ILE A 114 -5.52 -17.83 -4.11
N PHE A 115 -5.86 -18.43 -2.97
CA PHE A 115 -4.90 -18.86 -1.95
C PHE A 115 -4.31 -20.25 -2.18
N GLU A 116 -4.96 -21.11 -2.98
CA GLU A 116 -4.39 -22.39 -3.40
C GLU A 116 -3.11 -22.18 -4.23
N HIS A 117 -3.12 -21.17 -5.11
CA HIS A 117 -2.01 -20.86 -6.00
C HIS A 117 -1.74 -19.35 -6.06
N PRO A 118 -1.17 -18.76 -4.99
CA PRO A 118 -0.90 -17.33 -4.97
C PRO A 118 0.19 -16.98 -5.98
N ASP A 119 -0.19 -16.19 -6.97
CA ASP A 119 0.68 -15.69 -8.03
C ASP A 119 0.78 -14.16 -7.98
N ALA A 120 1.99 -13.62 -8.08
CA ALA A 120 2.24 -12.20 -7.88
C ALA A 120 1.57 -11.34 -8.98
N GLU A 121 1.58 -11.80 -10.23
CA GLU A 121 0.97 -11.09 -11.36
C GLU A 121 -0.55 -11.09 -11.26
N MET A 122 -1.11 -12.20 -10.81
CA MET A 122 -2.54 -12.27 -10.49
C MET A 122 -2.91 -11.34 -9.33
N LEU A 123 -2.13 -11.31 -8.24
CA LEU A 123 -2.40 -10.42 -7.10
C LEU A 123 -2.36 -8.94 -7.49
N ARG A 124 -1.46 -8.56 -8.41
CA ARG A 124 -1.40 -7.18 -8.96
C ARG A 124 -2.72 -6.74 -9.59
N ARG A 125 -3.53 -7.65 -10.15
CA ARG A 125 -4.86 -7.34 -10.74
C ARG A 125 -5.88 -6.84 -9.71
N PHE A 126 -5.64 -7.07 -8.42
CA PHE A 126 -6.50 -6.59 -7.33
C PHE A 126 -6.13 -5.18 -6.84
N LEU A 127 -5.06 -4.60 -7.36
CA LEU A 127 -4.66 -3.21 -7.09
C LEU A 127 -5.30 -2.27 -8.13
N PRO A 128 -5.60 -1.02 -7.75
CA PRO A 128 -6.20 -0.02 -8.65
C PRO A 128 -5.26 0.44 -9.77
N VAL A 129 -3.95 0.33 -9.53
CA VAL A 129 -2.86 0.82 -10.39
C VAL A 129 -1.64 -0.08 -10.24
N GLU A 130 -0.83 -0.16 -11.28
CA GLU A 130 0.50 -0.78 -11.20
C GLU A 130 1.40 0.03 -10.24
N PRO A 131 2.07 -0.60 -9.26
CA PRO A 131 2.93 0.11 -8.31
C PRO A 131 4.03 0.95 -8.99
N GLU A 132 4.48 0.50 -10.16
CA GLU A 132 5.51 1.12 -10.98
C GLU A 132 5.01 2.30 -11.84
N SER A 133 3.74 2.72 -11.74
CA SER A 133 3.18 3.88 -12.45
C SER A 133 3.69 5.22 -11.88
N ARG A 134 4.94 5.55 -12.20
CA ARG A 134 5.69 6.70 -11.63
C ARG A 134 5.06 8.06 -11.92
N GLU A 135 4.62 8.30 -13.16
CA GLU A 135 4.04 9.58 -13.57
C GLU A 135 2.76 9.88 -12.77
N GLU A 136 1.91 8.87 -12.61
CA GLU A 136 0.70 8.94 -11.80
C GLU A 136 1.03 9.15 -10.32
N ALA A 137 2.04 8.47 -9.77
CA ALA A 137 2.43 8.62 -8.37
C ALA A 137 3.06 9.98 -8.03
N GLY A 138 3.71 10.62 -9.01
CA GLY A 138 4.43 11.89 -8.85
C GLY A 138 3.56 13.14 -9.03
N THR A 139 2.52 13.07 -9.87
CA THR A 139 1.67 14.23 -10.20
C THR A 139 0.17 13.95 -10.18
N GLY A 140 -0.23 12.68 -10.18
CA GLY A 140 -1.62 12.23 -10.23
C GLY A 140 -2.26 12.08 -8.85
N THR A 141 -3.16 11.10 -8.75
CA THR A 141 -3.97 10.83 -7.57
C THR A 141 -3.12 10.26 -6.43
N LEU A 142 -3.19 10.84 -5.23
CA LEU A 142 -2.32 10.42 -4.12
C LEU A 142 -2.76 9.15 -3.42
N LEU A 143 -4.05 8.80 -3.51
CA LEU A 143 -4.62 7.60 -2.92
C LEU A 143 -5.60 6.94 -3.90
N LEU A 144 -5.42 5.65 -4.12
CA LEU A 144 -6.28 4.84 -4.95
C LEU A 144 -6.71 3.60 -4.16
N VAL A 145 -7.97 3.22 -4.29
CA VAL A 145 -8.54 2.04 -3.65
C VAL A 145 -9.30 1.21 -4.69
N GLN A 146 -9.09 -0.10 -4.67
CA GLN A 146 -9.89 -1.06 -5.43
C GLN A 146 -10.54 -2.08 -4.48
N VAL A 147 -11.87 -2.12 -4.48
CA VAL A 147 -12.67 -3.11 -3.78
C VAL A 147 -13.06 -4.21 -4.75
N ASN A 148 -12.53 -5.41 -4.52
CA ASN A 148 -12.71 -6.59 -5.35
C ASN A 148 -13.68 -7.56 -4.68
N LEU A 149 -14.83 -7.80 -5.29
CA LEU A 149 -15.90 -8.62 -4.74
C LEU A 149 -15.87 -10.02 -5.38
N PHE A 150 -15.71 -11.06 -4.56
CA PHE A 150 -15.60 -12.46 -5.00
C PHE A 150 -16.95 -13.17 -4.99
N GLU A 151 -17.11 -14.23 -5.81
CA GLU A 151 -18.36 -15.00 -5.90
C GLU A 151 -18.74 -15.68 -4.57
N CYS A 152 -17.75 -16.01 -3.74
CA CYS A 152 -17.99 -16.57 -2.41
C CYS A 152 -18.49 -15.54 -1.36
N GLY A 153 -18.65 -14.26 -1.74
CA GLY A 153 -19.02 -13.15 -0.86
C GLY A 153 -17.83 -12.57 -0.07
N GLY A 154 -16.63 -13.11 -0.27
CA GLY A 154 -15.38 -12.55 0.20
C GLY A 154 -14.99 -11.28 -0.55
N MET A 155 -14.00 -10.56 -0.04
CA MET A 155 -13.54 -9.29 -0.59
C MET A 155 -12.02 -9.15 -0.52
N ALA A 156 -11.41 -8.51 -1.50
CA ALA A 156 -10.06 -7.98 -1.40
C ALA A 156 -10.08 -6.46 -1.56
N ILE A 157 -9.43 -5.74 -0.65
CA ILE A 157 -9.23 -4.29 -0.76
C ILE A 157 -7.76 -4.05 -1.11
N GLY A 158 -7.53 -3.54 -2.32
CA GLY A 158 -6.24 -3.02 -2.75
C GLY A 158 -6.15 -1.54 -2.48
N LEU A 159 -5.07 -1.09 -1.85
CA LEU A 159 -4.78 0.34 -1.68
C LEU A 159 -3.41 0.66 -2.27
N SER A 160 -3.32 1.81 -2.93
CA SER A 160 -2.08 2.38 -3.46
C SER A 160 -1.98 3.83 -3.00
N ILE A 161 -0.96 4.15 -2.20
CA ILE A 161 -0.70 5.51 -1.70
C ILE A 161 0.62 6.02 -2.27
N SER A 162 0.66 7.27 -2.73
CA SER A 162 1.91 7.85 -3.24
C SER A 162 2.96 7.90 -2.13
N HIS A 163 4.13 7.32 -2.38
CA HIS A 163 5.23 7.31 -1.43
C HIS A 163 5.78 8.72 -1.15
N LYS A 164 5.46 9.70 -2.02
CA LYS A 164 5.72 11.13 -1.79
C LYS A 164 4.88 11.73 -0.67
N PHE A 165 3.74 11.13 -0.33
CA PHE A 165 2.89 11.62 0.76
C PHE A 165 3.21 10.95 2.09
N GLY A 166 3.55 9.65 2.08
CA GLY A 166 3.79 8.94 3.32
C GLY A 166 4.37 7.55 3.14
N ASP A 167 4.78 6.99 4.28
CA ASP A 167 5.34 5.66 4.40
C ASP A 167 4.28 4.62 4.83
N ALA A 168 4.73 3.41 5.16
CA ALA A 168 3.87 2.34 5.67
C ALA A 168 3.14 2.72 6.98
N THR A 169 3.69 3.61 7.80
CA THR A 169 3.07 4.10 9.04
C THR A 169 1.90 5.03 8.72
N THR A 170 2.08 5.93 7.76
CA THR A 170 1.01 6.79 7.25
C THR A 170 -0.13 5.94 6.67
N LEU A 171 0.19 4.94 5.83
CA LEU A 171 -0.79 4.02 5.26
C LEU A 171 -1.55 3.25 6.35
N SER A 172 -0.85 2.73 7.36
CA SER A 172 -1.47 2.02 8.48
C SER A 172 -2.40 2.92 9.30
N THR A 173 -1.99 4.18 9.52
CA THR A 173 -2.80 5.17 10.23
C THR A 173 -4.07 5.51 9.45
N PHE A 174 -3.95 5.65 8.12
CA PHE A 174 -5.09 5.83 7.23
C PHE A 174 -6.07 4.65 7.33
N ILE A 175 -5.59 3.41 7.22
CA ILE A 175 -6.43 2.20 7.31
C ILE A 175 -7.12 2.11 8.67
N ASN A 176 -6.43 2.39 9.77
CA ASN A 176 -7.02 2.41 11.11
C ASN A 176 -8.12 3.48 11.25
N CYS A 177 -7.88 4.67 10.71
CA CYS A 177 -8.90 5.73 10.72
C CYS A 177 -10.10 5.37 9.83
N TRP A 178 -9.85 4.82 8.65
CA TRP A 178 -10.90 4.40 7.72
C TRP A 178 -11.77 3.29 8.29
N THR A 179 -11.16 2.28 8.91
CA THR A 179 -11.90 1.21 9.60
C THR A 179 -12.73 1.74 10.77
N ALA A 180 -12.17 2.63 11.60
CA ALA A 180 -12.94 3.27 12.67
C ALA A 180 -14.12 4.09 12.14
N ALA A 181 -13.93 4.85 11.05
CA ALA A 181 -14.99 5.59 10.38
C ALA A 181 -16.05 4.67 9.76
N ALA A 182 -15.66 3.51 9.22
CA ALA A 182 -16.57 2.50 8.70
C ALA A 182 -17.36 1.79 9.81
N HIS A 183 -16.89 1.80 11.06
CA HIS A 183 -17.64 1.28 12.21
C HIS A 183 -18.41 2.37 12.98
N ASP A 184 -18.42 3.62 12.49
CA ASP A 184 -18.93 4.80 13.20
C ASP A 184 -18.37 4.92 14.64
N GLN A 185 -17.13 4.46 14.86
CA GLN A 185 -16.45 4.48 16.15
C GLN A 185 -15.62 5.75 16.31
N SER A 186 -16.29 6.89 16.50
CA SER A 186 -15.64 8.20 16.65
C SER A 186 -14.53 8.23 17.71
N ASN A 187 -14.70 7.46 18.79
CA ASN A 187 -13.76 7.42 19.92
C ASN A 187 -12.45 6.67 19.62
N MET A 188 -12.39 5.92 18.51
CA MET A 188 -11.22 5.15 18.08
C MET A 188 -10.48 5.82 16.92
N LEU A 189 -10.90 7.03 16.50
CA LEU A 189 -10.28 7.76 15.40
C LEU A 189 -8.88 8.23 15.77
N MET A 190 -7.87 7.56 15.23
CA MET A 190 -6.49 8.03 15.26
C MET A 190 -6.31 9.09 14.17
N LEU A 191 -6.50 10.36 14.55
CA LEU A 191 -6.40 11.48 13.62
C LEU A 191 -4.93 11.75 13.22
N PRO A 192 -4.67 12.04 11.93
CA PRO A 192 -3.32 12.37 11.47
C PRO A 192 -2.87 13.71 12.05
N LYS A 193 -1.56 13.83 12.29
CA LYS A 193 -0.91 15.10 12.63
C LYS A 193 -0.04 15.54 11.46
N PHE A 194 -0.39 16.68 10.88
CA PHE A 194 0.37 17.28 9.80
C PHE A 194 1.35 18.30 10.37
N GLY A 195 2.64 18.08 10.15
CA GLY A 195 3.69 18.94 10.72
C GLY A 195 5.13 18.49 10.44
N ALA A 196 5.32 17.44 9.64
CA ALA A 196 6.65 16.91 9.34
C ALA A 196 7.57 17.99 8.73
N ALA A 197 7.05 18.83 7.83
CA ALA A 197 7.79 19.93 7.22
C ALA A 197 8.25 21.03 8.22
N SER A 198 7.63 21.12 9.40
CA SER A 198 8.09 22.04 10.46
C SER A 198 9.26 21.48 11.25
N LEU A 199 9.39 20.15 11.31
CA LEU A 199 10.52 19.45 11.95
C LEU A 199 11.67 19.23 10.97
N PHE A 200 11.31 18.97 9.71
CA PHE A 200 12.22 18.62 8.62
C PHE A 200 11.91 19.52 7.42
N SER A 201 12.47 20.72 7.46
CA SER A 201 12.22 21.77 6.47
C SER A 201 12.48 21.27 5.03
N PRO A 202 11.57 21.57 4.09
CA PRO A 202 11.80 21.25 2.67
C PRO A 202 12.99 22.03 2.14
N LEU A 203 13.73 21.42 1.22
CA LEU A 203 14.76 22.08 0.43
C LEU A 203 14.18 22.57 -0.90
N ASN A 204 14.74 23.66 -1.41
CA ASN A 204 14.41 24.12 -2.74
C ASN A 204 15.36 23.49 -3.76
N PHE A 205 14.85 22.49 -4.47
CA PHE A 205 15.59 21.74 -5.50
C PHE A 205 15.52 22.39 -6.89
N SER A 206 14.99 23.62 -7.03
CA SER A 206 14.86 24.29 -8.33
C SER A 206 16.15 24.40 -9.17
N ASN A 207 17.33 24.21 -8.55
CA ASN A 207 18.64 24.25 -9.21
C ASN A 207 19.46 22.97 -9.04
N SER A 208 18.89 21.88 -8.50
CA SER A 208 19.60 20.60 -8.37
C SER A 208 19.20 19.66 -9.49
N GLU A 209 20.11 18.77 -9.88
CA GLU A 209 19.74 17.67 -10.77
C GLU A 209 18.57 16.86 -10.16
N PRO A 210 17.64 16.37 -10.99
CA PRO A 210 16.60 15.45 -10.53
C PRO A 210 17.26 14.32 -9.75
N LEU A 211 16.67 13.95 -8.61
CA LEU A 211 17.11 12.74 -7.89
C LEU A 211 17.15 11.58 -8.89
N PRO A 212 18.23 10.77 -8.89
CA PRO A 212 18.39 9.72 -9.87
C PRO A 212 17.14 8.86 -9.88
N SER A 213 16.44 8.88 -11.02
CA SER A 213 15.37 7.97 -11.27
C SER A 213 15.96 6.58 -11.22
N VAL A 214 15.57 5.77 -10.23
CA VAL A 214 15.82 4.34 -10.31
C VAL A 214 15.00 3.85 -11.48
N GLU A 215 15.60 3.79 -12.67
CA GLU A 215 15.05 3.01 -13.77
C GLU A 215 15.04 1.57 -13.26
N VAL A 216 13.86 1.11 -12.84
CA VAL A 216 13.69 -0.31 -12.59
C VAL A 216 13.78 -0.93 -13.98
N ASP A 217 14.93 -1.53 -14.27
CA ASP A 217 15.13 -2.31 -15.48
C ASP A 217 13.91 -3.20 -15.69
N LYS A 218 13.40 -3.25 -16.92
CA LYS A 218 12.25 -4.08 -17.30
C LYS A 218 12.59 -5.58 -17.27
N GLU A 219 13.57 -5.99 -16.48
CA GLU A 219 13.87 -7.38 -16.22
C GLU A 219 12.66 -8.02 -15.53
N LYS A 220 12.37 -9.27 -15.92
CA LYS A 220 11.29 -10.04 -15.32
C LYS A 220 11.69 -10.47 -13.91
N PHE A 221 11.36 -9.65 -12.93
CA PHE A 221 11.49 -10.04 -11.52
C PHE A 221 10.40 -11.05 -11.15
N ILE A 222 10.79 -12.13 -10.47
CA ILE A 222 9.85 -13.06 -9.86
C ILE A 222 9.79 -12.75 -8.36
N THR A 223 8.60 -12.47 -7.87
CA THR A 223 8.37 -12.29 -6.42
C THR A 223 7.96 -13.63 -5.79
N ARG A 224 8.58 -13.96 -4.65
CA ARG A 224 8.25 -15.15 -3.85
C ARG A 224 8.05 -14.76 -2.39
N ARG A 225 7.09 -15.43 -1.73
CA ARG A 225 6.81 -15.25 -0.30
C ARG A 225 7.48 -16.37 0.51
N PHE A 226 8.41 -16.00 1.39
CA PHE A 226 9.04 -16.92 2.34
C PHE A 226 8.43 -16.70 3.73
N VAL A 227 7.86 -17.77 4.30
CA VAL A 227 7.23 -17.73 5.62
C VAL A 227 8.17 -18.36 6.65
N PHE A 228 8.49 -17.60 7.70
CA PHE A 228 9.29 -18.07 8.81
C PHE A 228 8.40 -18.28 10.03
N GLU A 229 8.09 -19.55 10.31
CA GLU A 229 7.35 -19.93 11.50
C GLU A 229 8.08 -19.54 12.78
N ALA A 230 7.34 -19.31 13.87
CA ALA A 230 7.91 -18.88 15.15
C ALA A 230 9.04 -19.81 15.63
N SER A 231 8.87 -21.13 15.47
CA SER A 231 9.89 -22.12 15.83
C SER A 231 11.15 -22.02 14.96
N LYS A 232 11.01 -21.71 13.66
CA LYS A 232 12.15 -21.52 12.75
C LYS A 232 12.89 -20.22 13.04
N ILE A 233 12.18 -19.15 13.40
CA ILE A 233 12.81 -17.90 13.84
C ILE A 233 13.57 -18.11 15.16
N ALA A 234 12.98 -18.80 16.14
CA ALA A 234 13.65 -19.08 17.41
C ALA A 234 14.94 -19.89 17.20
N ALA A 235 14.90 -20.90 16.30
CA ALA A 235 16.09 -21.66 15.92
C ALA A 235 17.15 -20.79 15.23
N LEU A 236 16.74 -19.85 14.35
CA LEU A 236 17.65 -18.90 13.72
C LEU A 236 18.29 -17.95 14.74
N GLN A 237 17.51 -17.39 15.66
CA GLN A 237 18.00 -16.52 16.74
C GLN A 237 19.05 -17.25 17.59
N SER A 238 18.78 -18.50 17.99
CA SER A 238 19.75 -19.31 18.74
C SER A 238 21.04 -19.56 17.94
N LYS A 239 20.94 -19.76 16.62
CA LYS A 239 22.09 -20.02 15.76
C LYS A 239 22.98 -18.79 15.52
N VAL A 240 22.38 -17.60 15.47
CA VAL A 240 23.11 -16.33 15.23
C VAL A 240 23.49 -15.60 16.52
N THR A 241 23.06 -16.12 17.68
CA THR A 241 23.47 -15.59 18.98
C THR A 241 24.98 -15.70 19.13
N SER A 242 25.60 -14.61 19.53
CA SER A 242 27.05 -14.51 19.74
C SER A 242 27.37 -13.60 20.91
N THR A 243 28.64 -13.48 21.25
CA THR A 243 29.11 -12.52 22.27
C THR A 243 28.80 -11.07 21.88
N VAL A 244 28.81 -10.75 20.58
CA VAL A 244 28.54 -9.40 20.06
C VAL A 244 27.03 -9.13 19.94
N VAL A 245 26.26 -10.15 19.58
CA VAL A 245 24.79 -10.08 19.46
C VAL A 245 24.16 -11.15 20.36
N PRO A 246 24.06 -10.90 21.67
CA PRO A 246 23.61 -11.90 22.64
C PRO A 246 22.10 -12.17 22.57
N LYS A 247 21.31 -11.24 22.03
CA LYS A 247 19.84 -11.35 21.91
C LYS A 247 19.35 -10.80 20.57
N PRO A 248 19.59 -11.51 19.45
CA PRO A 248 19.14 -11.06 18.13
C PRO A 248 17.61 -10.98 18.08
N THR A 249 17.07 -9.90 17.52
CA THR A 249 15.65 -9.75 17.23
C THR A 249 15.20 -10.68 16.11
N ARG A 250 13.89 -10.88 15.97
CA ARG A 250 13.32 -11.67 14.87
C ARG A 250 13.69 -11.10 13.49
N VAL A 251 13.73 -9.77 13.38
CA VAL A 251 14.07 -9.06 12.15
C VAL A 251 15.54 -9.25 11.81
N GLU A 252 16.45 -9.04 12.77
CA GLU A 252 17.89 -9.25 12.55
C GLU A 252 18.21 -10.70 12.14
N ALA A 253 17.61 -11.69 12.81
CA ALA A 253 17.84 -13.09 12.49
C ALA A 253 17.36 -13.45 11.07
N ALA A 254 16.17 -12.97 10.66
CA ALA A 254 15.63 -13.23 9.34
C ALA A 254 16.37 -12.47 8.22
N SER A 255 16.68 -11.18 8.44
CA SER A 255 17.38 -10.36 7.45
C SER A 255 18.82 -10.83 7.25
N ALA A 256 19.52 -11.24 8.31
CA ALA A 256 20.86 -11.81 8.21
C ALA A 256 20.88 -13.09 7.37
N LEU A 257 19.88 -13.97 7.53
CA LEU A 257 19.76 -15.17 6.69
C LEU A 257 19.50 -14.80 5.23
N ILE A 258 18.55 -13.92 4.96
CA ILE A 258 18.21 -13.48 3.59
C ILE A 258 19.44 -12.86 2.92
N TRP A 259 20.17 -11.99 3.63
CA TRP A 259 21.39 -11.39 3.12
C TRP A 259 22.46 -12.44 2.82
N LYS A 260 22.71 -13.37 3.76
CA LYS A 260 23.65 -14.47 3.51
C LYS A 260 23.29 -15.27 2.26
N CYS A 261 22.02 -15.65 2.11
CA CYS A 261 21.54 -16.36 0.92
C CYS A 261 21.70 -15.54 -0.37
N LYS A 262 21.47 -14.22 -0.31
CA LYS A 262 21.68 -13.32 -1.46
C LYS A 262 23.15 -13.29 -1.88
N ILE A 263 24.07 -13.15 -0.93
CA ILE A 263 25.52 -13.16 -1.22
C ILE A 263 25.94 -14.48 -1.88
N GLU A 264 25.50 -15.61 -1.32
CA GLU A 264 25.82 -16.95 -1.86
C GLU A 264 25.20 -17.18 -3.25
N ALA A 265 24.01 -16.65 -3.52
CA ALA A 265 23.39 -16.73 -4.84
C ALA A 265 24.14 -15.88 -5.87
N SER A 266 24.50 -14.64 -5.51
CA SER A 266 25.23 -13.72 -6.40
C SER A 266 26.64 -14.22 -6.74
N SER A 267 27.36 -14.86 -5.82
CA SER A 267 28.70 -15.39 -6.10
C SER A 267 28.67 -16.55 -7.11
N ARG A 268 27.60 -17.36 -7.10
CA ARG A 268 27.39 -18.47 -8.05
C ARG A 268 26.99 -18.02 -9.45
N SER A 269 26.32 -16.87 -9.60
CA SER A 269 26.01 -16.31 -10.92
C SER A 269 27.26 -15.73 -11.58
N SER A 270 28.14 -15.07 -10.81
CA SER A 270 29.40 -14.51 -11.33
C SER A 270 30.38 -15.59 -11.81
N SER A 271 30.41 -16.76 -11.18
CA SER A 271 31.26 -17.88 -11.61
C SER A 271 30.82 -18.54 -12.92
N LYS A 272 29.60 -18.30 -13.40
CA LYS A 272 29.08 -18.85 -14.67
C LYS A 272 29.42 -18.00 -15.90
N HIS A 273 29.98 -16.80 -15.73
CA HIS A 273 30.37 -15.91 -16.82
C HIS A 273 31.89 -15.82 -17.05
N VAL A 274 32.68 -16.67 -16.39
CA VAL A 274 34.16 -16.72 -16.53
C VAL A 274 34.60 -18.00 -17.24
N GLY A 275 33.71 -18.63 -18.02
CA GLY A 275 34.01 -19.83 -18.77
C GLY A 275 33.19 -19.91 -20.05
N ASP A 276 33.51 -19.02 -20.99
CA ASP A 276 33.33 -19.18 -22.44
C ASP A 276 34.54 -18.54 -23.13
#